data_AF-A0A7K2JJ29-F1
#
_entry.id   AF-A0A7K2JJ29-F1
#
_cell.length_a   1.000
_cell.length_b   1.000
_cell.length_c   1.000
_cell.angle_alpha   90.00
_cell.angle_beta   90.00
_cell.angle_gamma   90.00
#
_symmetry.space_group_name_H-M   'P 1'
#
loop_
_entity.id
_entity.type
_entity.pdbx_description
1 polymer ?
#
loop_
_entity_poly.entity_id
_entity_poly.type
_entity_poly.pdbx_seq_one_letter_code
_entity_poly.pdbx_strand_id
1 'polypeptide(L)'
;MIGKRAELEVVVLRDADVIAAGLRDALAEASPEQRPGLELAAALVERAAAVPDTALRARWVHERLAAAGYEGPPDSVRAVKILREAAPGLSLLSAVQLSKDAAAHRP
;
A
#
# COMPACT_ATOMS: atom_id res chain seq x y z
N MET A 1 25.01 2.86 -19.26
CA MET A 1 24.54 2.03 -18.13
C MET A 1 23.02 2.08 -18.13
N ILE A 2 22.36 0.96 -18.40
CA ILE A 2 20.90 0.86 -18.33
C ILE A 2 20.53 0.94 -16.85
N GLY A 3 19.85 2.02 -16.46
CA GLY A 3 19.35 2.22 -15.10
C GLY A 3 18.35 1.12 -14.77
N LYS A 4 18.82 0.05 -14.13
CA LYS A 4 17.96 -0.97 -13.56
C LYS A 4 17.08 -0.24 -12.54
N ARG A 5 15.78 -0.14 -12.80
CA ARG A 5 14.81 0.35 -11.81
C ARG A 5 15.11 -0.40 -10.53
N ALA A 6 15.47 0.33 -9.47
CA ALA A 6 15.72 -0.28 -8.18
C ALA A 6 14.43 -1.02 -7.78
N GLU A 7 14.47 -2.35 -7.78
CA GLU A 7 13.43 -3.13 -7.14
C GLU A 7 13.47 -2.76 -5.66
N LEU A 8 12.42 -2.08 -5.21
CA LEU A 8 12.27 -1.77 -3.79
C LEU A 8 12.16 -3.11 -3.07
N GLU A 9 12.89 -3.28 -1.97
CA GLU A 9 12.85 -4.48 -1.12
C GLU A 9 11.51 -4.64 -0.35
N VAL A 10 10.47 -3.92 -0.77
CA VAL A 10 9.12 -3.95 -0.21
C VAL A 10 8.16 -4.47 -1.27
N VAL A 11 7.66 -5.68 -1.02
CA VAL A 11 6.61 -6.32 -1.83
C VAL A 11 5.24 -5.88 -1.33
N VAL A 12 4.36 -5.50 -2.26
CA VAL A 12 2.96 -5.22 -1.97
C VAL A 12 2.16 -6.48 -2.26
N LEU A 13 1.45 -6.99 -1.25
CA LEU A 13 0.52 -8.11 -1.39
C LEU A 13 -0.90 -7.56 -1.47
N ARG A 14 -1.67 -8.02 -2.46
CA ARG A 14 -3.04 -7.55 -2.72
C ARG A 14 -4.03 -8.72 -2.64
N ASP A 15 -4.76 -8.77 -1.53
CA ASP A 15 -5.89 -9.70 -1.41
C ASP A 15 -7.15 -9.16 -2.10
N ALA A 16 -7.19 -7.86 -2.39
CA ALA A 16 -8.33 -7.21 -3.02
C ALA A 16 -8.69 -7.83 -4.38
N ASP A 17 -7.70 -8.25 -5.17
CA ASP A 17 -7.92 -8.87 -6.48
C ASP A 17 -8.56 -10.27 -6.34
N VAL A 18 -8.13 -11.04 -5.34
CA VAL A 18 -8.70 -12.36 -5.01
C VAL A 18 -10.13 -12.20 -4.51
N ILE A 19 -10.39 -11.22 -3.64
CA ILE A 19 -11.72 -10.92 -3.14
C ILE A 19 -12.63 -10.43 -4.27
N ALA A 20 -12.13 -9.58 -5.17
CA ALA A 20 -12.88 -9.11 -6.33
C ALA A 20 -13.31 -10.27 -7.25
N ALA A 21 -12.42 -11.25 -7.44
CA ALA A 21 -12.75 -12.48 -8.17
C ALA A 21 -13.88 -13.26 -7.49
N GLY A 22 -13.77 -13.52 -6.18
CA GLY A 22 -14.82 -14.22 -5.43
C GLY A 22 -16.16 -13.49 -5.44
N LEU A 23 -16.17 -12.16 -5.42
CA LEU A 23 -17.40 -11.36 -5.52
C LEU A 23 -18.04 -11.41 -6.91
N ARG A 24 -17.24 -11.45 -7.98
CA ARG A 24 -17.75 -11.66 -9.35
C ARG A 24 -18.43 -13.01 -9.49
N ASP A 25 -17.83 -14.05 -8.93
CA ASP A 25 -18.41 -15.39 -8.94
C ASP A 25 -19.71 -15.44 -8.11
N ALA A 26 -19.72 -14.81 -6.93
CA ALA A 26 -20.92 -14.72 -6.10
C ALA A 26 -22.06 -13.93 -6.78
N LEU A 27 -21.73 -12.88 -7.55
CA LEU A 27 -22.72 -12.10 -8.31
C LEU A 27 -23.35 -12.87 -9.46
N ALA A 28 -22.61 -13.82 -10.06
CA ALA A 28 -23.13 -14.68 -11.13
C ALA A 28 -24.28 -15.58 -10.64
N GLU A 29 -24.22 -16.01 -9.38
CA GLU A 29 -25.18 -16.92 -8.75
C GLU A 29 -26.16 -16.21 -7.79
N ALA A 30 -26.07 -14.88 -7.66
CA ALA A 30 -26.82 -14.12 -6.67
C ALA A 30 -28.33 -14.10 -6.93
N SER A 31 -29.12 -14.29 -5.86
CA SER A 31 -30.56 -14.03 -5.91
C SER A 31 -30.85 -12.53 -6.09
N PRO A 32 -32.04 -12.14 -6.60
CA PRO A 32 -32.42 -10.74 -6.76
C PRO A 32 -32.31 -9.92 -5.46
N GLU A 33 -32.54 -10.54 -4.31
CA GLU A 33 -32.50 -9.90 -2.99
C GLU A 33 -31.06 -9.63 -2.53
N GLN A 34 -30.11 -10.51 -2.87
CA GLN A 34 -28.70 -10.40 -2.47
C GLN A 34 -27.90 -9.52 -3.43
N ARG A 35 -28.33 -9.42 -4.69
CA ARG A 35 -27.60 -8.74 -5.76
C ARG A 35 -27.23 -7.28 -5.46
N PRO A 36 -28.13 -6.40 -4.96
CA PRO A 36 -27.77 -5.01 -4.68
C PRO A 36 -26.64 -4.86 -3.65
N GLY A 37 -26.65 -5.72 -2.62
CA GLY A 37 -25.61 -5.72 -1.59
C GLY A 37 -24.25 -6.20 -2.12
N LEU A 38 -24.26 -7.25 -2.95
CA LEU A 38 -23.04 -7.78 -3.58
C LEU A 38 -22.46 -6.81 -4.62
N GLU A 39 -23.29 -6.08 -5.36
CA GLU A 39 -22.84 -5.04 -6.30
C GLU A 39 -22.15 -3.88 -5.56
N LEU A 40 -22.69 -3.47 -4.40
CA LEU A 40 -22.04 -2.47 -3.54
C LEU A 40 -20.70 -2.99 -2.99
N ALA A 41 -20.67 -4.25 -2.53
CA ALA A 41 -19.44 -4.87 -2.05
C ALA A 41 -18.37 -4.94 -3.14
N ALA A 42 -18.74 -5.37 -4.35
CA ALA A 42 -17.83 -5.40 -5.50
C ALA A 42 -17.28 -4.01 -5.81
N ALA A 43 -18.14 -2.99 -5.86
CA ALA A 43 -17.70 -1.61 -6.10
C ALA A 43 -16.74 -1.09 -5.02
N LEU A 44 -16.90 -1.49 -3.75
CA LEU A 44 -15.97 -1.15 -2.68
C LEU A 44 -14.60 -1.81 -2.85
N VAL A 45 -14.60 -3.11 -3.20
CA VAL A 45 -13.36 -3.87 -3.38
C VAL A 45 -12.59 -3.41 -4.62
N GLU A 46 -13.28 -3.13 -5.73
CA GLU A 46 -12.66 -2.58 -6.95
C GLU A 46 -11.98 -1.23 -6.66
N ARG A 47 -12.61 -0.35 -5.86
CA ARG A 47 -11.95 0.89 -5.41
C ARG A 47 -10.69 0.63 -4.58
N ALA A 48 -10.71 -0.39 -3.72
CA ALA A 48 -9.54 -0.77 -2.94
C ALA A 48 -8.42 -1.37 -3.81
N ALA A 49 -8.78 -2.21 -4.79
CA ALA A 49 -7.86 -2.79 -5.76
C ALA A 49 -7.20 -1.72 -6.64
N ALA A 50 -7.93 -0.65 -6.97
CA ALA A 50 -7.42 0.45 -7.80
C ALA A 50 -6.41 1.38 -7.09
N VAL A 51 -6.21 1.27 -5.77
CA VAL A 51 -5.23 2.10 -5.04
C VAL A 51 -3.83 1.81 -5.57
N PRO A 52 -3.01 2.79 -6.00
CA PRO A 52 -1.66 2.55 -6.51
C PRO A 52 -0.69 1.99 -5.46
N ASP A 53 0.27 1.17 -5.88
CA ASP A 53 1.32 0.61 -4.99
C ASP A 53 2.09 1.70 -4.23
N THR A 54 2.36 2.85 -4.87
CA THR A 54 3.06 3.98 -4.25
C THR A 54 2.30 4.53 -3.04
N ALA A 55 0.97 4.61 -3.12
CA ALA A 55 0.13 5.04 -2.01
C ALA A 55 0.11 4.01 -0.87
N LEU A 56 0.11 2.71 -1.19
CA LEU A 56 0.19 1.64 -0.18
C LEU A 56 1.53 1.65 0.55
N ARG A 57 2.64 1.82 -0.18
CA ARG A 57 3.98 1.96 0.41
C ARG A 57 4.09 3.22 1.26
N ALA A 58 3.56 4.35 0.79
CA ALA A 58 3.50 5.58 1.56
C ALA A 58 2.74 5.41 2.88
N ARG A 59 1.55 4.79 2.83
CA ARG A 59 0.79 4.45 4.05
C ARG A 59 1.59 3.59 5.01
N TRP A 60 2.25 2.54 4.50
CA TRP A 60 3.11 1.69 5.31
C TRP A 60 4.23 2.49 6.00
N VAL A 61 4.90 3.41 5.30
CA VAL A 61 5.92 4.29 5.90
C VAL A 61 5.32 5.14 7.02
N HIS A 62 4.20 5.82 6.77
CA HIS A 62 3.53 6.66 7.78
C HIS A 62 3.16 5.87 9.03
N GLU A 63 2.66 4.64 8.87
CA GLU A 63 2.38 3.76 10.01
C GLU A 63 3.63 3.37 10.80
N ARG A 64 4.78 3.14 10.14
CA ARG A 64 6.04 2.84 10.85
C ARG A 64 6.57 4.04 11.62
N LEU A 65 6.47 5.24 11.03
CA LEU A 65 6.85 6.48 11.70
C LEU A 65 5.94 6.77 12.89
N ALA A 66 4.62 6.60 12.73
CA ALA A 66 3.65 6.77 13.81
C ALA A 66 3.88 5.77 14.95
N ALA A 67 4.17 4.50 14.64
CA ALA A 67 4.50 3.49 15.65
C ALA A 67 5.77 3.82 16.45
N ALA A 68 6.70 4.58 15.86
CA ALA A 68 7.89 5.10 16.53
C ALA A 68 7.68 6.46 17.21
N GLY A 69 6.45 6.99 17.21
CA GLY A 69 6.13 8.31 17.77
C GLY A 69 6.77 9.48 17.02
N TYR A 70 7.05 9.31 15.73
CA TYR A 70 7.69 10.34 14.91
C TYR A 70 6.65 11.19 14.16
N GLU A 71 6.63 12.49 14.47
CA GLU A 71 5.67 13.46 13.90
C GLU A 71 6.29 14.41 12.87
N GLY A 72 7.57 14.23 12.53
CA GLY A 72 8.26 15.12 11.59
C GLY A 72 8.10 14.75 10.11
N PRO A 73 8.77 15.47 9.20
CA PRO A 73 8.70 15.19 7.77
C PRO A 73 9.19 13.77 7.43
N PRO A 74 8.42 13.00 6.63
CA PRO A 74 8.73 11.60 6.31
C PRO A 74 9.97 11.42 5.42
N ASP A 75 10.43 12.48 4.76
CA ASP A 75 11.63 12.54 3.92
C ASP A 75 12.89 13.02 4.66
N SER A 76 12.79 13.28 5.96
CA SER A 76 13.95 13.66 6.76
C SER A 76 14.91 12.48 6.97
N VAL A 77 16.20 12.79 7.20
CA VAL A 77 17.21 11.78 7.55
C VAL A 77 16.80 10.99 8.81
N ARG A 78 16.12 11.65 9.76
CA ARG A 78 15.61 11.00 10.97
C ARG A 78 14.51 9.99 10.66
N ALA A 79 13.58 10.34 9.76
CA ALA A 79 12.55 9.40 9.29
C ALA A 79 13.15 8.18 8.58
N VAL A 80 14.13 8.41 7.69
CA VAL A 80 14.84 7.32 7.00
C VAL A 80 15.55 6.39 8.00
N LYS A 81 16.17 6.95 9.05
CA LYS A 81 16.79 6.16 10.12
C LYS A 81 15.75 5.29 10.85
N ILE A 82 14.65 5.90 11.29
CA ILE A 82 13.56 5.20 11.99
C ILE A 82 13.00 4.08 11.11
N LEU A 83 12.79 4.34 9.83
CA LEU A 83 12.27 3.35 8.89
C LEU A 83 13.18 2.12 8.78
N ARG A 84 14.50 2.33 8.72
CA ARG A 84 15.48 1.25 8.65
C ARG A 84 15.66 0.51 9.97
N GLU A 85 15.44 1.17 11.10
CA GLU A 85 15.39 0.51 12.41
C GLU A 85 14.13 -0.37 12.55
N ALA A 86 12.99 0.10 12.02
CA ALA A 86 11.73 -0.64 12.03
C ALA A 86 11.69 -1.82 11.03
N ALA A 87 12.48 -1.77 9.95
CA ALA A 87 12.58 -2.82 8.93
C ALA A 87 14.05 -3.23 8.72
N PRO A 88 14.62 -4.08 9.60
CA PRO A 88 15.97 -4.60 9.44
C PRO A 88 16.09 -5.38 8.12
N GLY A 89 17.02 -4.96 7.26
CA GLY A 89 17.18 -5.50 5.91
C GLY A 89 16.82 -4.51 4.80
N LEU A 90 16.13 -3.41 5.13
CA LEU A 90 15.88 -2.34 4.16
C LEU A 90 17.18 -1.57 3.85
N SER A 91 17.60 -1.67 2.60
CA SER A 91 18.69 -0.90 2.01
C SER A 91 18.42 0.59 2.13
N LEU A 92 19.51 1.37 2.24
CA LEU A 92 19.41 2.83 2.36
C LEU A 92 18.71 3.46 1.15
N LEU A 93 18.99 2.96 -0.06
CA LEU A 93 18.35 3.45 -1.28
C LEU A 93 16.84 3.24 -1.25
N SER A 94 16.39 2.03 -0.90
CA SER A 94 14.95 1.73 -0.80
C SER A 94 14.28 2.58 0.28
N ALA A 95 14.91 2.74 1.45
CA ALA A 95 14.39 3.57 2.52
C ALA A 95 14.22 5.04 2.09
N VAL A 96 15.21 5.61 1.40
CA VAL A 96 15.13 6.98 0.88
C VAL A 96 14.01 7.12 -0.15
N GLN A 97 13.85 6.16 -1.05
CA GLN A 97 12.80 6.22 -2.07
C GLN A 97 11.40 6.12 -1.43
N LEU A 98 11.22 5.20 -0.48
CA LEU A 98 9.97 5.03 0.25
C LEU A 98 9.60 6.29 1.06
N SER A 99 10.58 6.92 1.71
CA SER A 99 10.41 8.19 2.41
C SER A 99 9.98 9.33 1.49
N LYS A 100 10.53 9.42 0.28
CA LYS A 100 10.11 10.40 -0.74
C LYS A 100 8.69 10.13 -1.24
N ASP A 101 8.37 8.87 -1.51
CA ASP A 101 7.03 8.48 -1.93
C ASP A 101 5.99 8.83 -0.85
N ALA A 102 6.34 8.63 0.43
CA ALA A 102 5.52 9.01 1.57
C ALA A 102 5.33 10.53 1.72
N ALA A 103 6.35 11.32 1.41
CA ALA A 103 6.22 12.79 1.37
C ALA A 103 5.31 13.26 0.22
N ALA A 104 5.35 12.58 -0.92
CA ALA A 104 4.50 12.88 -2.08
C ALA A 104 3.04 12.44 -1.89
N HIS A 105 2.77 11.44 -1.05
CA HIS A 105 1.45 10.90 -0.76
C HIS A 105 1.11 11.08 0.72
N ARG A 106 0.59 12.26 1.06
CA ARG A 106 0.07 12.53 2.41
C ARG A 106 -1.20 11.68 2.65
N PRO A 107 -1.35 11.04 3.82
CA PRO A 107 -2.56 10.30 4.17
C PRO A 107 -3.80 11.21 4.24
#